data_AF-A0A9X7SF84-F1
#
_entry.id   AF-A0A9X7SF84-F1
#
_cell.length_a   1.000
_cell.length_b   1.000
_cell.length_c   1.000
_cell.angle_alpha   90.00
_cell.angle_beta   90.00
_cell.angle_gamma   90.00
#
_symmetry.space_group_name_H-M   'P 1'
#
loop_
_entity.id
_entity.type
_entity.pdbx_description
1 polymer ?
#
loop_
_entity_poly.entity_id
_entity_poly.type
_entity_poly.pdbx_seq_one_letter_code
_entity_poly.pdbx_strand_id
1 'polypeptide(L)'
;MSCKRFLLPISSAYQDLDLINCNKSGGGLCRNAFREKFYKEIKNAAVKKIKIRNLRHPHATILLKQGVNPKIISERLGHTDISLTLRIYSHVLPNMQEEGVKNFSKSIFG
;
A
#
# COMPACT_ATOMS: atom_id res chain seq x y z
N MET A 1 -17.47 5.23 1.40
CA MET A 1 -17.31 4.66 0.05
C MET A 1 -17.69 3.19 0.11
N SER A 2 -18.99 2.91 0.17
CA SER A 2 -19.52 1.54 0.16
C SER A 2 -19.72 1.08 -1.30
N CYS A 3 -19.72 -0.23 -1.56
CA CYS A 3 -19.95 -0.83 -2.89
C CYS A 3 -21.23 -0.30 -3.60
N LYS A 4 -22.10 0.36 -2.84
CA LYS A 4 -23.31 1.11 -3.22
C LYS A 4 -23.20 1.94 -4.50
N ARG A 5 -22.05 2.56 -4.80
CA ARG A 5 -21.97 3.57 -5.88
C ARG A 5 -21.67 2.99 -7.28
N PHE A 6 -21.16 1.76 -7.38
CA PHE A 6 -20.74 1.18 -8.67
C PHE A 6 -21.54 -0.04 -9.11
N LEU A 7 -22.24 -0.69 -8.17
CA LEU A 7 -23.10 -1.84 -8.43
C LEU A 7 -24.52 -1.47 -8.00
N LEU A 8 -25.22 -0.74 -8.88
CA LEU A 8 -26.69 -0.66 -8.78
C LEU A 8 -27.25 -2.10 -8.70
N PRO A 9 -28.36 -2.34 -7.98
CA PRO A 9 -28.82 -3.68 -7.65
C PRO A 9 -29.25 -4.41 -8.92
N ILE A 10 -28.32 -5.14 -9.54
CA ILE A 10 -28.56 -5.85 -10.81
C ILE A 10 -29.48 -7.06 -10.60
N SER A 11 -29.76 -7.48 -9.37
CA SER A 11 -30.78 -8.51 -9.09
C SER A 11 -31.26 -8.50 -7.64
N SER A 12 -32.41 -9.15 -7.42
CA SER A 12 -33.01 -9.44 -6.10
C SER A 12 -32.11 -10.25 -5.15
N ALA A 13 -30.95 -10.73 -5.61
CA ALA A 13 -29.99 -11.50 -4.84
C ALA A 13 -28.84 -10.65 -4.26
N TYR A 14 -28.86 -9.32 -4.41
CA TYR A 14 -27.84 -8.43 -3.86
C TYR A 14 -28.05 -8.17 -2.37
N GLN A 15 -27.02 -8.43 -1.56
CA GLN A 15 -27.01 -8.17 -0.11
C GLN A 15 -26.08 -7.00 0.22
N ASP A 16 -26.65 -5.91 0.75
CA ASP A 16 -25.87 -4.76 1.19
C ASP A 16 -25.28 -5.00 2.59
N LEU A 17 -24.04 -5.50 2.62
CA LEU A 17 -23.27 -5.73 3.85
C LEU A 17 -22.37 -4.55 4.22
N ASP A 18 -22.61 -3.38 3.62
CA ASP A 18 -21.79 -2.17 3.73
C ASP A 18 -20.27 -2.40 3.47
N LEU A 19 -19.96 -3.38 2.64
CA LEU A 19 -18.59 -3.70 2.26
C LEU A 19 -18.09 -2.70 1.22
N ILE A 20 -16.82 -2.29 1.32
CA ILE A 20 -16.14 -1.52 0.27
C ILE A 20 -15.79 -2.45 -0.90
N ASN A 21 -15.29 -3.64 -0.58
CA ASN A 21 -14.84 -4.65 -1.53
C ASN A 21 -15.81 -5.82 -1.56
N CYS A 22 -16.80 -5.75 -2.44
CA CYS A 22 -17.85 -6.75 -2.56
C CYS A 22 -17.78 -7.50 -3.91
N ASN A 23 -18.35 -8.69 -3.95
CA ASN A 23 -18.65 -9.41 -5.18
C ASN A 23 -19.96 -8.88 -5.80
N LYS A 24 -20.35 -9.40 -6.97
CA LYS A 24 -21.56 -8.94 -7.69
C LYS A 24 -22.87 -9.11 -6.89
N SER A 25 -22.90 -10.00 -5.91
CA SER A 25 -24.05 -10.24 -5.02
C SER A 25 -23.97 -9.43 -3.73
N GLY A 26 -22.98 -8.54 -3.57
CA GLY A 26 -22.79 -7.73 -2.35
C GLY A 26 -22.08 -8.47 -1.20
N GLY A 27 -21.83 -9.77 -1.33
CA GLY A 27 -21.03 -10.54 -0.39
C GLY A 27 -19.52 -10.23 -0.48
N GLY A 28 -18.73 -10.78 0.45
CA GLY A 28 -17.28 -10.60 0.46
C GLY A 28 -16.57 -11.13 -0.79
N LEU A 29 -15.45 -10.50 -1.15
CA LEU A 29 -14.56 -11.04 -2.19
C LEU A 29 -13.89 -12.34 -1.71
N CYS A 30 -13.99 -13.39 -2.51
CA CYS A 30 -13.26 -14.62 -2.26
C CYS A 30 -11.75 -14.38 -2.46
N ARG A 31 -10.95 -14.73 -1.44
CA ARG A 31 -9.49 -14.55 -1.44
C ARG A 31 -8.81 -15.24 -2.62
N ASN A 32 -9.23 -16.47 -2.93
CA ASN A 32 -8.62 -17.25 -4.01
C ASN A 32 -8.94 -16.66 -5.38
N ALA A 33 -10.21 -16.29 -5.62
CA ALA A 33 -10.62 -15.63 -6.85
C ALA A 33 -9.88 -14.30 -7.07
N PHE A 34 -9.74 -13.49 -6.02
CA PHE A 34 -8.95 -12.26 -6.10
C PHE A 34 -7.48 -12.55 -6.43
N ARG A 35 -6.88 -13.55 -5.78
CA ARG A 35 -5.48 -13.94 -5.98
C ARG A 35 -5.22 -14.45 -7.40
N GLU A 36 -6.11 -15.27 -7.94
CA GLU A 36 -6.01 -15.76 -9.32
C GLU A 36 -6.08 -14.61 -10.33
N LYS A 37 -7.07 -13.72 -10.17
CA LYS A 37 -7.19 -12.53 -11.00
C LYS A 37 -5.94 -11.67 -10.92
N PHE A 38 -5.41 -11.43 -9.72
CA PHE A 38 -4.16 -10.68 -9.54
C PHE A 38 -2.99 -11.30 -10.32
N TYR A 39 -2.78 -12.62 -10.21
CA TYR A 39 -1.69 -13.27 -10.93
C TYR A 39 -1.89 -13.33 -12.45
N LYS A 40 -3.15 -13.36 -12.91
CA LYS A 40 -3.48 -13.20 -14.33
C LYS A 40 -3.04 -11.82 -14.83
N GLU A 41 -3.38 -10.75 -14.10
CA GLU A 41 -2.96 -9.39 -14.49
C GLU A 41 -1.44 -9.19 -14.43
N ILE A 42 -0.76 -9.76 -13.44
CA ILE A 42 0.72 -9.75 -13.39
C ILE A 42 1.34 -10.40 -14.62
N LYS A 43 0.75 -11.51 -15.10
CA LYS A 43 1.20 -12.19 -16.33
C LYS A 43 0.95 -11.30 -17.55
N ASN A 44 -0.22 -10.68 -17.64
CA ASN A 44 -0.58 -9.78 -18.75
C ASN A 44 0.33 -8.54 -18.81
N ALA A 45 0.70 -7.99 -17.65
CA ALA A 45 1.61 -6.86 -17.54
C ALA A 45 3.08 -7.21 -17.84
N ALA A 46 3.40 -8.48 -18.09
CA ALA A 46 4.75 -8.98 -18.37
C ALA A 46 5.79 -8.61 -17.29
N VAL A 47 5.35 -8.44 -16.04
CA VAL A 47 6.24 -8.13 -14.91
C VAL A 47 6.63 -9.39 -14.14
N LYS A 48 7.75 -9.32 -13.42
CA LYS A 48 8.19 -10.40 -12.52
C LYS A 48 7.06 -10.77 -11.56
N LYS A 49 6.86 -12.08 -11.37
CA LYS A 49 5.87 -12.59 -10.43
C LYS A 49 6.15 -12.07 -9.01
N ILE A 50 5.23 -11.27 -8.50
CA ILE A 50 5.28 -10.71 -7.14
C ILE A 50 4.17 -11.30 -6.27
N LYS A 51 4.47 -11.51 -4.99
CA LYS A 51 3.44 -11.88 -4.00
C LYS A 51 2.63 -10.63 -3.64
N ILE A 52 1.32 -10.76 -3.45
CA ILE A 52 0.43 -9.63 -3.10
C ILE A 52 0.96 -8.86 -1.87
N ARG A 53 1.39 -9.58 -0.82
CA ARG A 53 1.97 -8.95 0.38
C ARG A 53 3.24 -8.14 0.10
N ASN A 54 3.97 -8.47 -0.97
CA ASN A 54 5.20 -7.77 -1.33
C ASN A 54 4.92 -6.44 -2.02
N LEU A 55 3.68 -6.12 -2.41
CA LEU A 55 3.30 -4.79 -2.91
C LEU A 55 3.51 -3.69 -1.87
N ARG A 56 3.53 -4.05 -0.58
CA ARG A 56 3.82 -3.11 0.51
C ARG A 56 5.27 -2.61 0.50
N HIS A 57 6.20 -3.38 -0.05
CA HIS A 57 7.60 -2.98 -0.18
C HIS A 57 7.81 -1.79 -1.12
N PRO A 58 7.43 -1.84 -2.42
CA PRO A 58 7.59 -0.71 -3.31
C PRO A 58 6.79 0.51 -2.84
N HIS A 59 5.62 0.32 -2.22
CA HIS A 59 4.86 1.43 -1.61
C HIS A 59 5.68 2.18 -0.54
N ALA A 60 6.29 1.44 0.40
CA ALA A 60 7.13 2.05 1.42
C ALA A 60 8.41 2.68 0.83
N THR A 61 9.05 2.00 -0.12
CA THR A 61 10.23 2.50 -0.83
C THR A 61 9.95 3.82 -1.53
N ILE A 62 8.81 3.96 -2.21
CA ILE A 62 8.42 5.22 -2.88
C ILE A 62 8.22 6.33 -1.86
N LEU A 63 7.50 6.08 -0.76
CA LEU A 63 7.25 7.08 0.28
C LEU A 63 8.55 7.53 0.96
N LEU A 64 9.47 6.61 1.21
CA LEU A 64 10.78 6.93 1.79
C LEU A 64 11.63 7.77 0.83
N LYS A 65 11.63 7.45 -0.46
CA LYS A 65 12.31 8.27 -1.48
C LYS A 65 11.72 9.67 -1.62
N GLN A 66 10.45 9.86 -1.24
CA GLN A 66 9.80 11.17 -1.19
C GLN A 66 10.07 11.92 0.12
N GLY A 67 10.93 11.38 1.00
CA GLY A 67 11.27 12.01 2.28
C GLY A 67 10.17 11.91 3.34
N VAL A 68 9.16 11.05 3.15
CA VAL A 68 8.10 10.87 4.16
C VAL A 68 8.70 10.22 5.40
N ASN A 69 8.33 10.75 6.58
CA ASN A 69 8.84 10.26 7.85
C ASN A 69 8.58 8.75 8.02
N PRO A 70 9.61 7.93 8.30
CA PRO A 70 9.48 6.48 8.49
C PRO A 70 8.43 6.06 9.53
N LYS A 71 8.17 6.89 10.56
CA LYS A 71 7.12 6.66 11.55
C LYS A 71 5.73 6.67 10.90
N ILE A 72 5.45 7.68 10.06
CA ILE A 72 4.17 7.80 9.34
C ILE A 72 3.98 6.61 8.40
N ILE A 73 5.06 6.20 7.72
CA ILE A 73 5.03 5.04 6.82
C ILE A 73 4.75 3.75 7.62
N SER A 74 5.36 3.59 8.79
CA SER A 74 5.14 2.45 9.68
C SER A 74 3.69 2.36 10.16
N GLU A 75 3.12 3.48 10.61
CA GLU A 75 1.71 3.59 11.02
C GLU A 75 0.76 3.26 9.86
N ARG A 76 1.05 3.79 8.66
CA ARG A 76 0.26 3.53 7.44
C ARG A 76 0.29 2.06 7.00
N LEU A 77 1.39 1.35 7.26
CA LEU A 77 1.51 -0.08 6.97
C LEU A 77 0.93 -0.96 8.09
N GLY A 78 0.59 -0.37 9.24
CA GLY A 78 0.12 -1.09 10.43
C GLY A 78 1.22 -1.92 11.10
N HIS A 79 2.49 -1.52 10.97
CA HIS A 79 3.58 -2.18 11.67
C HIS A 79 3.60 -1.72 13.13
N THR A 80 3.47 -2.66 14.06
CA THR A 80 3.57 -2.44 15.52
C THR A 80 4.96 -1.97 15.93
N ASP A 81 6.00 -2.37 15.20
CA ASP A 81 7.37 -1.98 15.44
C ASP A 81 7.92 -1.14 14.29
N ILE A 82 8.25 0.12 14.58
CA ILE A 82 8.85 1.07 13.64
C ILE A 82 10.26 0.61 13.24
N SER A 83 10.95 -0.07 14.15
CA SER A 83 12.29 -0.60 13.93
C SER A 83 12.31 -1.61 12.78
N LEU A 84 11.22 -2.37 12.59
CA LEU A 84 11.06 -3.26 11.44
C LEU A 84 11.04 -2.49 10.12
N THR A 85 10.29 -1.39 10.05
CA THR A 85 10.23 -0.52 8.86
C THR A 85 11.60 0.08 8.57
N LEU A 86 12.25 0.67 9.58
CA LEU A 86 13.59 1.25 9.43
C LEU A 86 14.64 0.20 9.02
N ARG A 87 14.61 -1.00 9.61
CA ARG A 87 15.55 -2.07 9.27
C ARG A 87 15.34 -2.62 7.87
N ILE A 88 14.08 -2.74 7.41
CA ILE A 88 13.77 -3.25 6.06
C ILE A 88 14.18 -2.24 4.99
N TYR A 89 14.04 -0.94 5.24
CA TYR A 89 14.21 0.08 4.21
C TYR A 89 15.42 0.99 4.40
N SER A 90 16.27 0.75 5.40
CA SER A 90 17.50 1.51 5.67
C SER A 90 18.40 1.68 4.43
N HIS A 91 18.48 0.66 3.59
CA HIS A 91 19.25 0.68 2.34
C HIS A 91 18.71 1.64 1.27
N VAL A 92 17.45 2.07 1.38
CA VAL A 92 16.82 3.06 0.48
C VAL A 92 16.88 4.47 1.05
N LEU A 93 17.54 4.64 2.22
CA LEU A 93 17.77 5.94 2.84
C LEU A 93 19.20 6.49 2.64
N PRO A 94 19.95 6.21 1.54
CA PRO A 94 21.22 6.91 1.37
C PRO A 94 20.90 8.41 1.24
N ASN A 95 21.65 9.22 1.98
CA ASN A 95 21.61 10.69 1.97
C ASN A 95 20.56 11.39 2.86
N MET A 96 19.72 10.68 3.63
CA MET A 96 18.85 11.35 4.62
C MET A 96 19.65 12.10 5.70
N GLN A 97 20.82 11.58 6.10
CA GLN A 97 21.70 12.27 7.04
C GLN A 97 22.28 13.56 6.43
N GLU A 98 22.74 13.52 5.18
CA GLU A 98 23.28 14.70 4.50
C GLU A 98 22.21 15.78 4.29
N GLU A 99 20.98 15.39 3.90
CA GLU A 99 19.85 16.32 3.83
C GLU A 99 19.48 16.87 5.20
N GLY A 100 19.50 16.05 6.24
CA GLY A 100 19.27 16.50 7.62
C GLY A 100 20.27 17.57 8.06
N VAL A 101 21.56 17.35 7.77
CA VAL A 101 22.63 18.32 8.08
C VAL A 101 22.48 19.59 7.23
N LYS A 102 22.16 19.48 5.94
CA LYS A 102 21.90 20.64 5.06
C LYS A 102 20.70 21.48 5.51
N ASN A 103 19.61 20.82 5.92
CA ASN A 103 18.41 21.51 6.40
C ASN A 103 18.66 22.19 7.75
N PHE A 104 19.41 21.53 8.65
CA PHE A 104 19.82 22.10 9.92
C PHE A 104 20.73 23.32 9.71
N SER A 105 21.78 23.19 8.89
CA SER A 105 22.68 24.32 8.61
C SER A 105 21.94 25.49 7.97
N LYS A 106 21.01 25.23 7.05
CA LYS A 106 20.14 26.26 6.48
C LYS A 106 19.21 26.93 7.51
N SER A 107 18.77 26.20 8.53
CA SER A 107 17.88 26.75 9.57
C SER A 107 18.63 27.56 10.63
N ILE A 108 19.91 27.28 10.83
CA ILE A 108 20.77 27.99 11.81
C ILE A 108 21.53 29.16 11.16
N PHE A 109 21.95 29.02 9.90
CA PHE A 109 22.85 29.97 9.22
C PHE A 109 22.25 30.61 7.95
N GLY A 110 21.03 30.25 7.56
CA GLY A 110 20.30 30.86 6.45
C GLY A 110 19.23 31.82 6.96
#